data_AF-A0A1F8QCI7-F1
#
_entry.id   AF-A0A1F8QCI7-F1
#
_cell.length_a   1.000
_cell.length_b   1.000
_cell.length_c   1.000
_cell.angle_alpha   90.00
_cell.angle_beta   90.00
_cell.angle_gamma   90.00
#
_symmetry.space_group_name_H-M   'P 1'
#
loop_
_entity.id
_entity.type
_entity.pdbx_description
1 polymer ?
#
loop_
_entity_poly.entity_id
_entity_poly.type
_entity_poly.pdbx_seq_one_letter_code
_entity_poly.pdbx_strand_id
1 'polypeptide(L)'
;MASKPDVPRLVLFPPTAEINRKDHLEIGGCDTVTLAEDFGTPLYVYDEAGLRRQCREFKEQFGRRYPDVTVLYACKAFTCQAMLRLVMEEGLGLDVVSGGELGIARSVNFPMKMVSFPGNNKSAEELKLAIKYGIGHIVVDNPYELDMMRKIAGKRKVDILLRLSPGIDPHTHAYNTTGTVDSKFGFTRSTWDEAVATALAAPNLNVLGLHFHIGSGLFEFEPYTKSIEVVLEYAAAIKQRHGLQFAVLSIGGGFGVQYTLEATPPPVSKFAEVITGEITAQCRRRKLELPRL
;
A
#
# COMPACT_ATOMS: atom_id res chain seq x y z
N MET A 1 -44.13 -7.34 -18.56
CA MET A 1 -42.85 -6.92 -17.94
C MET A 1 -42.17 -8.18 -17.46
N ALA A 2 -41.18 -8.68 -18.19
CA ALA A 2 -40.39 -9.82 -17.73
C ALA A 2 -39.57 -9.34 -16.51
N SER A 3 -39.72 -10.02 -15.37
CA SER A 3 -38.86 -9.80 -14.21
C SER A 3 -37.42 -10.00 -14.68
N LYS A 4 -36.55 -9.00 -14.47
CA LYS A 4 -35.11 -9.19 -14.63
C LYS A 4 -34.73 -10.45 -13.83
N PRO A 5 -34.01 -11.42 -14.42
CA PRO A 5 -33.54 -12.56 -13.65
C PRO A 5 -32.74 -12.02 -12.48
N ASP A 6 -33.01 -12.53 -11.29
CA ASP A 6 -32.14 -12.33 -10.15
C ASP A 6 -30.79 -12.90 -10.57
N VAL A 7 -29.75 -12.06 -10.73
CA VAL A 7 -28.41 -12.52 -11.11
C VAL A 7 -27.49 -12.39 -9.90
N PRO A 8 -27.56 -13.32 -8.92
CA PRO A 8 -26.73 -13.30 -7.72
C PRO A 8 -25.23 -13.16 -8.00
N ARG A 9 -24.76 -13.52 -9.20
CA ARG A 9 -23.35 -13.53 -9.57
C ARG A 9 -22.81 -12.21 -10.12
N LEU A 10 -23.65 -11.25 -10.53
CA LEU A 10 -23.17 -9.96 -11.04
C LEU A 10 -22.36 -9.19 -9.99
N VAL A 11 -22.61 -9.44 -8.69
CA VAL A 11 -21.83 -8.88 -7.58
C VAL A 11 -20.33 -9.23 -7.63
N LEU A 12 -19.95 -10.31 -8.33
CA LEU A 12 -18.56 -10.72 -8.52
C LEU A 12 -17.88 -10.04 -9.72
N PHE A 13 -18.64 -9.37 -10.57
CA PHE A 13 -18.12 -8.68 -11.76
C PHE A 13 -17.78 -7.22 -11.44
N PRO A 14 -17.06 -6.51 -12.34
CA PRO A 14 -16.79 -5.10 -12.15
C PRO A 14 -18.09 -4.28 -11.92
N PRO A 15 -18.05 -3.16 -11.19
CA PRO A 15 -19.28 -2.54 -10.71
C PRO A 15 -20.16 -1.89 -11.80
N THR A 16 -19.66 -1.74 -13.04
CA THR A 16 -20.49 -1.35 -14.20
C THR A 16 -21.10 -2.54 -14.94
N ALA A 17 -20.89 -3.76 -14.49
CA ALA A 17 -21.35 -4.94 -15.21
C ALA A 17 -22.88 -5.09 -15.16
N GLU A 18 -23.48 -5.34 -16.31
CA GLU A 18 -24.91 -5.63 -16.42
C GLU A 18 -25.21 -6.64 -17.53
N ILE A 19 -26.44 -7.13 -17.58
CA ILE A 19 -26.94 -7.94 -18.71
C ILE A 19 -27.74 -7.03 -19.63
N ASN A 20 -27.29 -6.91 -20.88
CA ASN A 20 -27.92 -6.05 -21.86
C ASN A 20 -29.21 -6.68 -22.45
N ARG A 21 -29.87 -5.99 -23.38
CA ARG A 21 -31.15 -6.45 -23.98
C ARG A 21 -31.04 -7.71 -24.86
N LYS A 22 -29.82 -8.16 -25.16
CA LYS A 22 -29.54 -9.39 -25.93
C LYS A 22 -29.15 -10.56 -25.02
N ASP A 23 -29.32 -10.41 -23.70
CA ASP A 23 -28.86 -11.38 -22.70
C ASP A 23 -27.33 -11.59 -22.69
N HIS A 24 -26.56 -10.61 -23.16
CA HIS A 24 -25.10 -10.62 -23.10
C HIS A 24 -24.59 -9.88 -21.87
N LEU A 25 -23.43 -10.30 -21.36
CA LEU A 25 -22.70 -9.53 -20.35
C LEU A 25 -22.13 -8.25 -20.98
N GLU A 26 -22.37 -7.12 -20.34
CA GLU A 26 -21.85 -5.80 -20.70
C GLU A 26 -20.96 -5.30 -19.56
N ILE A 27 -19.79 -4.73 -19.87
CA ILE A 27 -18.88 -4.12 -18.89
C ILE A 27 -18.55 -2.71 -19.36
N GLY A 28 -18.85 -1.70 -18.54
CA GLY A 28 -18.55 -0.30 -18.86
C GLY A 28 -19.30 0.22 -20.10
N GLY A 29 -20.46 -0.35 -20.44
CA GLY A 29 -21.19 -0.03 -21.67
C GLY A 29 -20.76 -0.83 -22.90
N CYS A 30 -19.81 -1.76 -22.75
CA CYS A 30 -19.26 -2.56 -23.85
C CYS A 30 -19.77 -4.01 -23.81
N ASP A 31 -20.47 -4.45 -24.87
CA ASP A 31 -20.92 -5.84 -25.03
C ASP A 31 -19.72 -6.80 -25.15
N THR A 32 -19.62 -7.75 -24.22
CA THR A 32 -18.48 -8.67 -24.15
C THR A 32 -18.37 -9.62 -25.34
N VAL A 33 -19.47 -9.91 -26.05
CA VAL A 33 -19.43 -10.70 -27.29
C VAL A 33 -18.75 -9.90 -28.40
N THR A 34 -19.13 -8.63 -28.56
CA THR A 34 -18.49 -7.73 -29.54
C THR A 34 -17.01 -7.51 -29.21
N LEU A 35 -16.66 -7.36 -27.93
CA LEU A 35 -15.25 -7.28 -27.53
C LEU A 35 -14.46 -8.54 -27.91
N ALA A 36 -15.03 -9.73 -27.76
CA ALA A 36 -14.38 -10.98 -28.13
C ALA A 36 -14.20 -11.12 -29.65
N GLU A 37 -15.14 -10.62 -30.44
CA GLU A 37 -15.06 -10.58 -31.91
C GLU A 37 -13.97 -9.59 -32.38
N ASP A 38 -13.93 -8.40 -31.78
CA ASP A 38 -13.01 -7.32 -32.19
C ASP A 38 -11.56 -7.56 -31.74
N PHE A 39 -11.35 -8.12 -30.55
CA PHE A 39 -10.02 -8.24 -29.93
C PHE A 39 -9.52 -9.69 -29.77
N GLY A 40 -10.36 -10.68 -30.07
CA GLY A 40 -10.03 -12.10 -29.90
C GLY A 40 -10.05 -12.57 -28.45
N THR A 41 -9.70 -13.84 -28.22
CA THR A 41 -9.62 -14.45 -26.87
C THR A 41 -8.35 -15.28 -26.67
N PRO A 42 -7.80 -15.39 -25.44
CA PRO A 42 -8.30 -14.82 -24.18
C PRO A 42 -8.15 -13.30 -24.08
N LEU A 43 -9.13 -12.64 -23.45
CA LEU A 43 -9.21 -11.18 -23.33
C LEU A 43 -9.35 -10.74 -21.87
N TYR A 44 -8.51 -9.78 -21.45
CA TYR A 44 -8.66 -9.08 -20.17
C TYR A 44 -9.39 -7.74 -20.39
N VAL A 45 -10.55 -7.59 -19.77
CA VAL A 45 -11.35 -6.36 -19.83
C VAL A 45 -11.29 -5.65 -18.49
N TYR A 46 -10.85 -4.39 -18.49
CA TYR A 46 -10.75 -3.56 -17.28
C TYR A 46 -11.86 -2.50 -17.30
N ASP A 47 -12.69 -2.48 -16.27
CA ASP A 47 -13.69 -1.42 -16.04
C ASP A 47 -13.00 -0.16 -15.49
N GLU A 48 -12.66 0.77 -16.39
CA GLU A 48 -12.03 2.04 -16.02
C GLU A 48 -12.88 2.84 -15.01
N ALA A 49 -14.20 2.89 -15.19
CA ALA A 49 -15.08 3.63 -14.28
C ALA A 49 -15.06 3.01 -12.88
N GLY A 50 -15.04 1.67 -12.81
CA GLY A 50 -14.86 0.92 -11.56
C GLY A 50 -13.52 1.23 -10.88
N LEU A 51 -12.42 1.19 -11.62
CA LEU A 51 -11.08 1.50 -11.10
C LEU A 51 -10.99 2.93 -10.55
N ARG A 52 -11.53 3.91 -11.27
CA ARG A 52 -11.57 5.31 -10.83
C ARG A 52 -12.44 5.49 -9.59
N ARG A 53 -13.62 4.86 -9.54
CA ARG A 53 -14.48 4.86 -8.35
C ARG A 53 -13.73 4.30 -7.14
N GLN A 54 -12.99 3.20 -7.30
CA GLN A 54 -12.23 2.62 -6.20
C GLN A 54 -11.13 3.57 -5.69
N CYS A 55 -10.39 4.22 -6.60
CA CYS A 55 -9.38 5.22 -6.26
C CYS A 55 -9.97 6.36 -5.40
N ARG A 56 -11.12 6.91 -5.84
CA ARG A 56 -11.83 7.98 -5.14
C ARG A 56 -12.33 7.54 -3.78
N GLU A 57 -12.88 6.33 -3.69
CA GLU A 57 -13.37 5.78 -2.42
C GLU A 57 -12.25 5.73 -1.38
N PHE A 58 -11.07 5.18 -1.69
CA PHE A 58 -9.96 5.16 -0.73
C PHE A 58 -9.57 6.57 -0.26
N LYS A 59 -9.42 7.52 -1.19
CA LYS A 59 -9.07 8.90 -0.83
C LYS A 59 -10.12 9.55 0.07
N GLU A 60 -11.39 9.44 -0.30
CA GLU A 60 -12.49 10.03 0.45
C GLU A 60 -12.61 9.39 1.84
N GLN A 61 -12.60 8.07 1.91
CA GLN A 61 -12.84 7.33 3.15
C GLN A 61 -11.75 7.56 4.18
N PHE A 62 -10.48 7.59 3.78
CA PHE A 62 -9.39 7.91 4.71
C PHE A 62 -9.28 9.41 4.96
N GLY A 63 -9.35 10.25 3.91
CA GLY A 63 -9.17 11.71 4.01
C GLY A 63 -10.25 12.41 4.84
N ARG A 64 -11.47 11.88 4.91
CA ARG A 64 -12.52 12.43 5.80
C ARG A 64 -12.32 12.08 7.28
N ARG A 65 -11.41 11.16 7.60
CA ARG A 65 -11.19 10.64 8.96
C ARG A 65 -9.82 10.98 9.53
N TYR A 66 -8.87 11.33 8.68
CA TYR A 66 -7.49 11.58 9.08
C TYR A 66 -6.94 12.79 8.33
N PRO A 67 -6.24 13.71 9.00
CA PRO A 67 -5.95 15.04 8.46
C PRO A 67 -4.94 15.05 7.31
N ASP A 68 -4.00 14.10 7.27
CA ASP A 68 -2.98 14.01 6.22
C ASP A 68 -2.81 12.55 5.79
N VAL A 69 -3.32 12.22 4.60
CA VAL A 69 -3.34 10.86 4.04
C VAL A 69 -2.85 10.89 2.61
N THR A 70 -1.97 9.97 2.26
CA THR A 70 -1.61 9.66 0.88
C THR A 70 -1.97 8.21 0.56
N VAL A 71 -2.93 8.00 -0.34
CA VAL A 71 -3.26 6.67 -0.84
C VAL A 71 -2.30 6.30 -1.98
N LEU A 72 -1.63 5.16 -1.87
CA LEU A 72 -0.70 4.64 -2.87
C LEU A 72 -1.30 3.43 -3.59
N TYR A 73 -1.28 3.45 -4.93
CA TYR A 73 -1.59 2.27 -5.73
C TYR A 73 -0.38 1.34 -5.79
N ALA A 74 -0.57 0.07 -5.42
CA ALA A 74 0.48 -0.93 -5.46
C ALA A 74 0.68 -1.49 -6.89
N CYS A 75 1.78 -1.11 -7.51
CA CYS A 75 2.11 -1.45 -8.91
C CYS A 75 2.21 -2.97 -9.16
N LYS A 76 2.56 -3.74 -8.12
CA LYS A 76 2.57 -5.21 -8.16
C LYS A 76 1.21 -5.85 -8.52
N ALA A 77 0.09 -5.12 -8.39
CA ALA A 77 -1.22 -5.62 -8.77
C ALA A 77 -1.41 -5.65 -10.29
N PHE A 78 -1.14 -4.52 -10.96
CA PHE A 78 -1.11 -4.41 -12.42
C PHE A 78 -0.43 -3.10 -12.83
N THR A 79 0.61 -3.15 -13.66
CA THR A 79 1.33 -1.94 -14.08
C THR A 79 1.49 -1.86 -15.58
N CYS A 80 0.93 -0.79 -16.15
CA CYS A 80 1.16 -0.35 -17.51
C CYS A 80 1.00 1.18 -17.58
N GLN A 81 1.38 1.79 -18.71
CA GLN A 81 1.29 3.25 -18.87
C GLN A 81 -0.14 3.79 -18.68
N ALA A 82 -1.15 3.08 -19.19
CA ALA A 82 -2.55 3.49 -19.07
C ALA A 82 -3.01 3.48 -17.60
N MET A 83 -2.71 2.40 -16.87
CA MET A 83 -3.05 2.29 -15.45
C MET A 83 -2.38 3.40 -14.62
N LEU A 84 -1.10 3.69 -14.85
CA LEU A 84 -0.42 4.74 -14.09
C LEU A 84 -0.93 6.15 -14.42
N ARG A 85 -1.35 6.42 -15.66
CA ARG A 85 -2.02 7.69 -16.01
C ARG A 85 -3.35 7.82 -15.29
N LEU A 86 -4.16 6.75 -15.26
CA LEU A 86 -5.42 6.73 -14.50
C LEU A 86 -5.18 7.04 -13.02
N VAL A 87 -4.25 6.34 -12.36
CA VAL A 87 -3.89 6.57 -10.94
C VAL A 87 -3.43 8.01 -10.71
N MET A 88 -2.63 8.56 -11.62
CA MET A 88 -2.14 9.94 -11.57
C MET A 88 -3.28 10.95 -11.66
N GLU A 89 -4.22 10.76 -12.60
CA GLU A 89 -5.39 11.61 -12.79
C GLU A 89 -6.35 11.57 -11.60
N GLU A 90 -6.47 10.41 -10.94
CA GLU A 90 -7.22 10.28 -9.67
C GLU A 90 -6.45 10.84 -8.46
N GLY A 91 -5.20 11.28 -8.65
CA GLY A 91 -4.36 11.93 -7.65
C GLY A 91 -3.94 11.01 -6.51
N LEU A 92 -3.70 9.73 -6.80
CA LEU A 92 -3.05 8.78 -5.88
C LEU A 92 -1.53 8.83 -6.10
N GLY A 93 -0.77 8.31 -5.14
CA GLY A 93 0.64 8.01 -5.33
C GLY A 93 0.86 6.57 -5.80
N LEU A 94 2.12 6.16 -5.92
CA LEU A 94 2.51 4.79 -6.29
C LEU A 94 3.35 4.14 -5.21
N ASP A 95 3.14 2.85 -5.06
CA ASP A 95 4.02 1.91 -4.40
C ASP A 95 4.61 1.01 -5.51
N VAL A 96 5.90 1.20 -5.80
CA VAL A 96 6.66 0.43 -6.81
C VAL A 96 7.59 -0.54 -6.12
N VAL A 97 7.85 -1.71 -6.72
CA VAL A 97 8.69 -2.78 -6.16
C VAL A 97 9.87 -3.15 -7.04
N SER A 98 10.08 -2.49 -8.18
CA SER A 98 11.24 -2.71 -9.05
C SER A 98 11.65 -1.50 -9.88
N GLY A 99 12.86 -1.54 -10.44
CA GLY A 99 13.36 -0.58 -11.42
C GLY A 99 12.53 -0.50 -12.70
N GLY A 100 11.90 -1.61 -13.11
CA GLY A 100 11.00 -1.65 -14.26
C GLY A 100 9.77 -0.78 -14.03
N GLU A 101 9.13 -0.92 -12.86
CA GLU A 101 7.97 -0.12 -12.47
C GLU A 101 8.34 1.37 -12.30
N LEU A 102 9.52 1.67 -11.73
CA LEU A 102 10.07 3.04 -11.73
C LEU A 102 10.23 3.61 -13.15
N GLY A 103 10.67 2.78 -14.09
CA GLY A 103 10.78 3.14 -15.51
C GLY A 103 9.43 3.49 -16.14
N ILE A 104 8.40 2.67 -15.88
CA ILE A 104 7.04 2.92 -16.40
C ILE A 104 6.46 4.20 -15.77
N ALA A 105 6.59 4.39 -14.46
CA ALA A 105 6.17 5.62 -13.77
C ALA A 105 6.85 6.86 -14.37
N ARG A 106 8.16 6.78 -14.62
CA ARG A 106 8.90 7.87 -15.28
C ARG A 106 8.41 8.12 -16.71
N SER A 107 8.09 7.06 -17.47
CA SER A 107 7.65 7.16 -18.87
C SER A 107 6.31 7.89 -19.06
N VAL A 108 5.48 7.94 -18.03
CA VAL A 108 4.20 8.68 -18.03
C VAL A 108 4.29 10.02 -17.30
N ASN A 109 5.51 10.49 -16.97
CA ASN A 109 5.76 11.70 -16.19
C ASN A 109 5.03 11.72 -14.84
N PHE A 110 4.94 10.57 -14.17
CA PHE A 110 4.32 10.49 -12.86
C PHE A 110 5.04 11.44 -11.86
N PRO A 111 4.32 12.14 -10.96
CA PRO A 111 4.93 12.93 -9.90
C PRO A 111 5.79 12.06 -8.98
N MET A 112 7.10 11.98 -9.24
CA MET A 112 7.98 11.03 -8.54
C MET A 112 8.00 11.25 -7.01
N LYS A 113 7.69 12.46 -6.53
CA LYS A 113 7.52 12.75 -5.09
C LYS A 113 6.36 12.02 -4.42
N MET A 114 5.41 11.49 -5.19
CA MET A 114 4.32 10.65 -4.73
C MET A 114 4.62 9.15 -4.88
N VAL A 115 5.87 8.78 -5.17
CA VAL A 115 6.30 7.38 -5.35
C VAL A 115 7.05 6.91 -4.10
N SER A 116 6.61 5.77 -3.56
CA SER A 116 7.27 4.97 -2.53
C SER A 116 7.89 3.73 -3.18
N PHE A 117 9.09 3.36 -2.76
CA PHE A 117 9.79 2.17 -3.27
C PHE A 117 10.05 1.15 -2.14
N PRO A 118 9.09 0.26 -1.82
CA PRO A 118 9.35 -0.96 -1.05
C PRO A 118 9.93 -2.10 -1.89
N GLY A 119 10.27 -3.21 -1.23
CA GLY A 119 10.87 -4.39 -1.85
C GLY A 119 12.02 -4.93 -1.02
N ASN A 120 12.16 -6.26 -0.93
CA ASN A 120 13.10 -6.89 0.01
C ASN A 120 14.50 -7.11 -0.53
N ASN A 121 14.75 -6.87 -1.82
CA ASN A 121 16.05 -7.15 -2.43
C ASN A 121 16.36 -6.17 -3.57
N LYS A 122 16.34 -4.87 -3.27
CA LYS A 122 16.63 -3.83 -4.26
C LYS A 122 18.11 -3.85 -4.64
N SER A 123 18.39 -3.78 -5.93
CA SER A 123 19.75 -3.67 -6.45
C SER A 123 20.31 -2.25 -6.27
N ALA A 124 21.65 -2.12 -6.31
CA ALA A 124 22.31 -0.82 -6.29
C ALA A 124 21.87 0.08 -7.45
N GLU A 125 21.64 -0.52 -8.62
CA GLU A 125 21.17 0.13 -9.84
C GLU A 125 19.77 0.73 -9.64
N GLU A 126 18.84 -0.04 -9.05
CA GLU A 126 17.49 0.42 -8.75
C GLU A 126 17.48 1.55 -7.72
N LEU A 127 18.29 1.44 -6.65
CA LEU A 127 18.42 2.50 -5.64
C LEU A 127 18.99 3.79 -6.25
N LYS A 128 20.03 3.68 -7.08
CA LYS A 128 20.59 4.83 -7.83
C LYS A 128 19.53 5.46 -8.73
N LEU A 129 18.70 4.65 -9.39
CA LEU A 129 17.63 5.12 -10.25
C LEU A 129 16.56 5.88 -9.46
N ALA A 130 16.11 5.33 -8.33
CA ALA A 130 15.16 5.96 -7.42
C ALA A 130 15.66 7.32 -6.92
N ILE A 131 16.93 7.39 -6.49
CA ILE A 131 17.58 8.63 -6.05
C ILE A 131 17.73 9.63 -7.20
N LYS A 132 18.07 9.15 -8.40
CA LYS A 132 18.18 9.99 -9.62
C LYS A 132 16.83 10.58 -10.01
N TYR A 133 15.76 9.80 -9.96
CA TYR A 133 14.40 10.23 -10.25
C TYR A 133 13.78 11.07 -9.14
N GLY A 134 14.40 11.10 -7.96
CA GLY A 134 14.00 11.96 -6.86
C GLY A 134 12.66 11.56 -6.26
N ILE A 135 12.46 10.24 -6.06
CA ILE A 135 11.20 9.72 -5.53
C ILE A 135 10.87 10.26 -4.13
N GLY A 136 9.65 10.02 -3.67
CA GLY A 136 9.16 10.48 -2.37
C GLY A 136 9.96 9.90 -1.21
N HIS A 137 10.11 8.58 -1.17
CA HIS A 137 10.95 7.88 -0.19
C HIS A 137 11.27 6.45 -0.62
N ILE A 138 12.32 5.88 -0.05
CA ILE A 138 12.66 4.46 -0.17
C ILE A 138 12.29 3.75 1.12
N VAL A 139 11.56 2.64 1.02
CA VAL A 139 11.24 1.81 2.19
C VAL A 139 12.34 0.77 2.32
N VAL A 140 13.26 1.00 3.25
CA VAL A 140 14.42 0.14 3.50
C VAL A 140 13.98 -1.11 4.23
N ASP A 141 14.31 -2.28 3.67
CA ASP A 141 13.72 -3.55 4.09
C ASP A 141 14.64 -4.36 5.01
N ASN A 142 15.96 -4.19 4.92
CA ASN A 142 16.93 -4.99 5.67
C ASN A 142 18.27 -4.27 5.91
N PRO A 143 19.17 -4.80 6.78
CA PRO A 143 20.44 -4.16 7.10
C PRO A 143 21.38 -3.97 5.89
N TYR A 144 21.38 -4.90 4.93
CA TYR A 144 22.23 -4.81 3.74
C TYR A 144 21.80 -3.65 2.84
N GLU A 145 20.50 -3.49 2.63
CA GLU A 145 19.95 -2.35 1.89
C GLU A 145 20.28 -1.03 2.61
N LEU A 146 20.17 -0.99 3.94
CA LEU A 146 20.50 0.20 4.73
C LEU A 146 21.98 0.61 4.55
N ASP A 147 22.90 -0.34 4.64
CA ASP A 147 24.33 -0.10 4.39
C ASP A 147 24.60 0.34 2.93
N MET A 148 23.92 -0.28 1.97
CA MET A 148 24.01 0.10 0.56
C MET A 148 23.53 1.53 0.33
N MET A 149 22.41 1.92 0.95
CA MET A 149 21.85 3.26 0.90
C MET A 149 22.81 4.31 1.46
N ARG A 150 23.47 4.02 2.58
CA ARG A 150 24.52 4.89 3.16
C ARG A 150 25.63 5.18 2.17
N LYS A 151 26.02 4.19 1.36
CA LYS A 151 27.10 4.31 0.36
C LYS A 151 26.63 5.04 -0.91
N ILE A 152 25.41 4.78 -1.37
CA ILE A 152 24.91 5.26 -2.66
C ILE A 152 24.33 6.68 -2.62
N ALA A 153 23.70 7.09 -1.50
CA ALA A 153 23.05 8.40 -1.39
C ALA A 153 24.04 9.58 -1.56
N GLY A 154 25.34 9.35 -1.33
CA GLY A 154 26.38 10.37 -1.50
C GLY A 154 26.10 11.59 -0.62
N LYS A 155 26.12 12.79 -1.21
CA LYS A 155 25.78 14.05 -0.51
C LYS A 155 24.28 14.38 -0.49
N ARG A 156 23.44 13.63 -1.21
CA ARG A 156 21.99 13.90 -1.26
C ARG A 156 21.36 13.31 0.00
N LYS A 157 20.52 14.09 0.68
CA LYS A 157 19.70 13.56 1.76
C LYS A 157 18.52 12.79 1.15
N VAL A 158 18.44 11.50 1.42
CA VAL A 158 17.38 10.63 0.88
C VAL A 158 16.38 10.31 1.97
N ASP A 159 15.10 10.57 1.70
CA ASP A 159 14.02 10.20 2.60
C ASP A 159 13.80 8.70 2.60
N ILE A 160 13.79 8.10 3.78
CA ILE A 160 13.57 6.67 3.97
C ILE A 160 12.48 6.40 4.98
N LEU A 161 11.77 5.29 4.79
CA LEU A 161 11.04 4.62 5.85
C LEU A 161 11.77 3.32 6.20
N LEU A 162 11.70 2.91 7.47
CA LEU A 162 12.17 1.59 7.88
C LEU A 162 11.00 0.62 7.89
N ARG A 163 11.10 -0.49 7.15
CA ARG A 163 10.07 -1.54 7.20
C ARG A 163 10.23 -2.40 8.43
N LEU A 164 9.22 -2.43 9.28
CA LEU A 164 9.18 -3.24 10.47
C LEU A 164 8.31 -4.47 10.24
N SER A 165 8.74 -5.62 10.76
CA SER A 165 7.91 -6.81 10.92
C SER A 165 7.33 -6.82 12.34
N PRO A 166 6.05 -6.44 12.54
CA PRO A 166 5.46 -6.34 13.87
C PRO A 166 5.23 -7.72 14.51
N GLY A 167 5.39 -8.83 13.77
CA GLY A 167 5.19 -10.18 14.28
C GLY A 167 3.71 -10.52 14.55
N ILE A 168 2.80 -9.92 13.77
CA ILE A 168 1.36 -10.21 13.82
C ILE A 168 1.00 -11.07 12.61
N ASP A 169 0.43 -12.24 12.85
CA ASP A 169 -0.08 -13.12 11.80
C ASP A 169 -1.52 -12.67 11.43
N PRO A 170 -1.79 -12.35 10.16
CA PRO A 170 -3.11 -11.92 9.70
C PRO A 170 -4.16 -13.04 9.57
N HIS A 171 -3.77 -14.31 9.58
CA HIS A 171 -4.63 -15.45 9.21
C HIS A 171 -4.95 -16.39 10.37
N THR A 172 -4.36 -16.19 11.54
CA THR A 172 -4.62 -17.01 12.72
C THR A 172 -5.51 -16.26 13.73
N HIS A 173 -6.75 -16.73 13.92
CA HIS A 173 -7.64 -16.28 15.01
C HIS A 173 -7.22 -16.74 16.42
N ALA A 174 -5.98 -17.19 16.62
CA ALA A 174 -5.56 -17.83 17.86
C ALA A 174 -4.41 -17.09 18.53
N TYR A 175 -4.61 -16.82 19.82
CA TYR A 175 -3.74 -16.18 20.81
C TYR A 175 -2.36 -16.84 21.04
N ASN A 176 -1.79 -17.58 20.08
CA ASN A 176 -0.56 -18.36 20.27
C ASN A 176 0.43 -18.14 19.13
N THR A 177 1.14 -17.01 19.13
CA THR A 177 2.37 -16.87 18.35
C THR A 177 3.48 -16.35 19.28
N THR A 178 4.02 -17.26 20.09
CA THR A 178 5.32 -17.09 20.77
C THR A 178 6.50 -17.31 19.81
N GLY A 179 6.24 -17.53 18.52
CA GLY A 179 7.23 -17.58 17.46
C GLY A 179 7.20 -16.31 16.62
N THR A 180 8.37 -15.76 16.30
CA THR A 180 8.52 -14.73 15.27
C THR A 180 7.83 -15.20 14.01
N VAL A 181 6.88 -14.44 13.46
CA VAL A 181 6.37 -14.69 12.11
C VAL A 181 7.57 -14.57 11.17
N ASP A 182 8.07 -15.71 10.69
CA ASP A 182 9.24 -15.76 9.81
C ASP A 182 8.85 -15.12 8.48
N SER A 183 9.38 -13.93 8.23
CA SER A 183 9.08 -13.13 7.08
C SER A 183 10.38 -12.64 6.50
N LYS A 184 10.56 -12.83 5.19
CA LYS A 184 11.68 -12.27 4.42
C LYS A 184 11.67 -10.74 4.32
N PHE A 185 10.66 -10.09 4.91
CA PHE A 185 10.38 -8.67 4.76
C PHE A 185 10.57 -7.92 6.07
N GLY A 186 11.34 -6.84 6.00
CA GLY A 186 11.48 -5.90 7.10
C GLY A 186 12.42 -6.35 8.21
N PHE A 187 12.80 -5.39 9.05
CA PHE A 187 13.53 -5.65 10.27
C PHE A 187 12.62 -6.38 11.27
N THR A 188 13.11 -7.47 11.84
CA THR A 188 12.46 -8.17 12.95
C THR A 188 12.60 -7.35 14.24
N ARG A 189 11.70 -7.53 15.21
CA ARG A 189 11.69 -6.76 16.47
C ARG A 189 13.06 -6.69 17.17
N SER A 190 13.84 -7.76 17.14
CA SER A 190 15.19 -7.80 17.75
C SER A 190 16.21 -6.89 17.06
N THR A 191 15.96 -6.46 15.82
CA THR A 191 16.88 -5.66 15.00
C THR A 191 16.41 -4.22 14.79
N TRP A 192 15.25 -3.83 15.32
CA TRP A 192 14.70 -2.48 15.12
C TRP A 192 15.63 -1.37 15.64
N ASP A 193 16.16 -1.54 16.85
CA ASP A 193 17.03 -0.54 17.47
C ASP A 193 18.34 -0.36 16.71
N GLU A 194 18.93 -1.45 16.23
CA GLU A 194 20.13 -1.41 15.40
C GLU A 194 19.85 -0.71 14.06
N ALA A 195 18.70 -0.97 13.45
CA ALA A 195 18.29 -0.34 12.20
C ALA A 195 18.12 1.18 12.36
N VAL A 196 17.41 1.62 13.41
CA VAL A 196 17.21 3.05 13.69
C VAL A 196 18.55 3.73 14.02
N ALA A 197 19.37 3.13 14.89
CA ALA A 197 20.68 3.69 15.24
C ALA A 197 21.58 3.83 14.01
N THR A 198 21.63 2.81 13.16
CA THR A 198 22.41 2.82 11.91
C THR A 198 21.92 3.89 10.94
N ALA A 199 20.60 4.04 10.81
CA ALA A 199 20.01 5.03 9.94
C ALA A 199 20.23 6.47 10.46
N LEU A 200 20.15 6.70 11.77
CA LEU A 200 20.41 8.01 12.38
C LEU A 200 21.89 8.42 12.33
N ALA A 201 22.81 7.45 12.36
CA ALA A 201 24.24 7.70 12.18
C ALA A 201 24.63 8.07 10.73
N ALA A 202 23.70 7.94 9.78
CA ALA A 202 23.94 8.23 8.36
C ALA A 202 23.50 9.66 8.00
N PRO A 203 24.41 10.63 7.81
CA PRO A 203 24.05 12.03 7.59
C PRO A 203 23.31 12.27 6.26
N ASN A 204 23.41 11.33 5.33
CA ASN A 204 22.76 11.36 4.02
C ASN A 204 21.40 10.64 3.98
N LEU A 205 20.93 10.11 5.10
CA LEU A 205 19.59 9.51 5.21
C LEU A 205 18.72 10.39 6.10
N ASN A 206 17.46 10.56 5.69
CA ASN A 206 16.43 11.19 6.49
C ASN A 206 15.42 10.13 6.90
N VAL A 207 15.45 9.70 8.16
CA VAL A 207 14.52 8.69 8.68
C VAL A 207 13.16 9.35 8.89
N LEU A 208 12.34 9.34 7.83
CA LEU A 208 11.06 10.05 7.79
C LEU A 208 10.00 9.32 8.62
N GLY A 209 10.08 8.00 8.69
CA GLY A 209 9.01 7.22 9.29
C GLY A 209 9.20 5.72 9.29
N LEU A 210 8.11 5.03 9.60
CA LEU A 210 8.04 3.58 9.69
C LEU A 210 7.04 3.05 8.67
N HIS A 211 7.31 1.85 8.16
CA HIS A 211 6.41 1.12 7.29
C HIS A 211 6.17 -0.28 7.84
N PHE A 212 4.98 -0.83 7.68
CA PHE A 212 4.75 -2.26 7.82
C PHE A 212 3.71 -2.72 6.78
N HIS A 213 3.67 -4.02 6.52
CA HIS A 213 2.64 -4.63 5.69
C HIS A 213 2.40 -6.04 6.22
N ILE A 214 1.15 -6.32 6.58
CA ILE A 214 0.79 -7.50 7.37
C ILE A 214 0.21 -8.64 6.55
N GLY A 215 0.00 -8.50 5.24
CA GLY A 215 -0.48 -9.59 4.39
C GLY A 215 -1.41 -9.11 3.28
N SER A 216 -2.13 -10.05 2.68
CA SER A 216 -3.06 -9.82 1.57
C SER A 216 -4.37 -10.56 1.79
N GLY A 217 -5.47 -10.06 1.22
CA GLY A 217 -6.77 -10.72 1.36
C GLY A 217 -7.34 -10.58 2.77
N LEU A 218 -7.13 -9.45 3.42
CA LEU A 218 -7.53 -9.19 4.80
C LEU A 218 -8.99 -8.75 4.85
N PHE A 219 -9.78 -9.50 5.62
CA PHE A 219 -11.20 -9.22 5.91
C PHE A 219 -11.38 -8.76 7.35
N GLU A 220 -10.34 -8.88 8.18
CA GLU A 220 -10.35 -8.58 9.60
C GLU A 220 -9.57 -7.30 9.90
N PHE A 221 -9.94 -6.66 11.01
CA PHE A 221 -9.35 -5.41 11.44
C PHE A 221 -8.31 -5.57 12.55
N GLU A 222 -8.43 -6.63 13.37
CA GLU A 222 -7.56 -6.88 14.53
C GLU A 222 -6.06 -6.97 14.17
N PRO A 223 -5.65 -7.60 13.06
CA PRO A 223 -4.24 -7.59 12.66
C PRO A 223 -3.68 -6.18 12.42
N TYR A 224 -4.48 -5.26 11.87
CA TYR A 224 -4.08 -3.87 11.69
C TYR A 224 -3.95 -3.16 13.04
N THR A 225 -4.94 -3.27 13.92
CA THR A 225 -4.92 -2.54 15.19
C THR A 225 -3.75 -2.96 16.09
N LYS A 226 -3.50 -4.28 16.19
CA LYS A 226 -2.34 -4.82 16.92
C LYS A 226 -1.02 -4.33 16.35
N SER A 227 -0.90 -4.30 15.03
CA SER A 227 0.35 -3.85 14.36
C SER A 227 0.59 -2.35 14.57
N ILE A 228 -0.46 -1.53 14.49
CA ILE A 228 -0.41 -0.09 14.78
C ILE A 228 0.02 0.15 16.22
N GLU A 229 -0.57 -0.58 17.19
CA GLU A 229 -0.21 -0.48 18.60
C GLU A 229 1.28 -0.77 18.83
N VAL A 230 1.76 -1.89 18.32
CA VAL A 230 3.16 -2.32 18.49
C VAL A 230 4.12 -1.29 17.86
N VAL A 231 3.84 -0.85 16.64
CA VAL A 231 4.72 0.07 15.91
C VAL A 231 4.72 1.46 16.55
N LEU A 232 3.58 1.97 17.01
CA LEU A 232 3.51 3.27 17.68
C LEU A 232 4.04 3.24 19.12
N GLU A 233 3.99 2.10 19.80
CA GLU A 233 4.74 1.89 21.04
C GLU A 233 6.24 2.03 20.82
N TYR A 234 6.75 1.37 19.80
CA TYR A 234 8.15 1.50 19.44
C TYR A 234 8.53 2.93 19.03
N ALA A 235 7.69 3.60 18.23
CA ALA A 235 7.88 5.00 17.85
C ALA A 235 7.99 5.93 19.06
N ALA A 236 7.17 5.72 20.10
CA ALA A 236 7.23 6.49 21.34
C ALA A 236 8.53 6.25 22.11
N ALA A 237 8.98 4.99 22.20
CA ALA A 237 10.26 4.66 22.81
C ALA A 237 11.44 5.32 22.06
N ILE A 238 11.38 5.42 20.73
CA ILE A 238 12.39 6.10 19.92
C ILE A 238 12.35 7.63 20.13
N LYS A 239 11.18 8.24 20.19
CA LYS A 239 11.04 9.66 20.53
C LYS A 239 11.66 9.98 21.88
N GLN A 240 11.42 9.14 22.90
CA GLN A 240 11.98 9.35 24.24
C GLN A 240 13.52 9.21 24.26
N ARG A 241 14.07 8.22 23.55
CA ARG A 241 15.52 7.94 23.54
C ARG A 241 16.33 8.87 22.66
N HIS A 242 15.79 9.26 21.50
CA HIS A 242 16.53 9.96 20.45
C HIS A 242 15.95 11.34 20.11
N GLY A 243 14.82 11.74 20.69
CA GLY A 243 14.10 12.96 20.31
C GLY A 243 13.47 12.90 18.90
N LEU A 244 13.49 11.72 18.25
CA LEU A 244 13.01 11.54 16.90
C LEU A 244 11.49 11.34 16.88
N GLN A 245 10.78 12.31 16.33
CA GLN A 245 9.37 12.19 15.98
C GLN A 245 9.27 11.76 14.50
N PHE A 246 8.75 10.55 14.27
CA PHE A 246 8.47 10.08 12.91
C PHE A 246 7.32 10.90 12.31
N ALA A 247 7.52 11.37 11.09
CA ALA A 247 6.56 12.20 10.35
C ALA A 247 5.64 11.38 9.44
N VAL A 248 6.00 10.12 9.15
CA VAL A 248 5.21 9.22 8.30
C VAL A 248 5.02 7.86 8.96
N LEU A 249 3.82 7.31 8.83
CA LEU A 249 3.52 5.92 9.15
C LEU A 249 2.80 5.29 7.96
N SER A 250 3.46 4.38 7.25
CA SER A 250 2.83 3.60 6.19
C SER A 250 2.37 2.24 6.73
N ILE A 251 1.07 1.97 6.70
CA ILE A 251 0.49 0.71 7.19
C ILE A 251 0.40 -0.40 6.13
N GLY A 252 0.89 -0.11 4.92
CA GLY A 252 0.79 -0.99 3.76
C GLY A 252 -0.64 -1.16 3.25
N GLY A 253 -0.82 -2.12 2.34
CA GLY A 253 -2.14 -2.54 1.86
C GLY A 253 -2.53 -3.90 2.42
N GLY A 254 -3.31 -4.64 1.63
CA GLY A 254 -3.74 -6.00 1.97
C GLY A 254 -5.25 -6.17 2.04
N PHE A 255 -6.01 -5.09 1.80
CA PHE A 255 -7.48 -5.10 1.75
C PHE A 255 -8.00 -6.21 0.85
N GLY A 256 -8.92 -7.03 1.39
CA GLY A 256 -9.54 -8.11 0.66
C GLY A 256 -10.48 -7.64 -0.46
N VAL A 257 -10.63 -8.48 -1.47
CA VAL A 257 -11.62 -8.32 -2.55
C VAL A 257 -12.47 -9.58 -2.65
N GLN A 258 -13.70 -9.44 -3.12
CA GLN A 258 -14.64 -10.55 -3.23
C GLN A 258 -14.34 -11.40 -4.47
N TYR A 259 -13.84 -12.62 -4.28
CA TYR A 259 -13.64 -13.59 -5.36
C TYR A 259 -14.81 -14.59 -5.50
N THR A 260 -15.53 -14.85 -4.40
CA THR A 260 -16.63 -15.81 -4.35
C THR A 260 -17.85 -15.20 -3.66
N LEU A 261 -19.03 -15.78 -3.87
CA LEU A 261 -20.27 -15.31 -3.22
C LEU A 261 -20.24 -15.48 -1.69
N GLU A 262 -19.38 -16.37 -1.19
CA GLU A 262 -19.30 -16.73 0.23
C GLU A 262 -18.45 -15.76 1.05
N ALA A 263 -17.61 -14.94 0.41
CA ALA A 263 -16.65 -14.07 1.08
C ALA A 263 -16.81 -12.62 0.65
N THR A 264 -17.62 -11.86 1.40
CA THR A 264 -17.79 -10.41 1.18
C THR A 264 -16.78 -9.61 2.03
N PRO A 265 -15.89 -8.81 1.42
CA PRO A 265 -14.94 -8.00 2.17
C PRO A 265 -15.65 -6.84 2.87
N PRO A 266 -15.14 -6.37 4.02
CA PRO A 266 -15.64 -5.15 4.61
C PRO A 266 -15.44 -3.95 3.68
N PRO A 267 -16.35 -2.95 3.72
CA PRO A 267 -16.19 -1.76 2.89
C PRO A 267 -14.95 -0.96 3.31
N VAL A 268 -14.35 -0.23 2.36
CA VAL A 268 -13.18 0.64 2.61
C VAL A 268 -13.42 1.61 3.76
N SER A 269 -14.65 2.08 3.91
CA SER A 269 -15.08 2.96 5.00
C SER A 269 -14.81 2.39 6.40
N LYS A 270 -14.95 1.08 6.57
CA LYS A 270 -14.72 0.39 7.86
C LYS A 270 -13.23 0.19 8.14
N PHE A 271 -12.45 -0.17 7.12
CA PHE A 271 -10.99 -0.18 7.25
C PHE A 271 -10.45 1.21 7.62
N ALA A 272 -10.89 2.25 6.91
CA ALA A 272 -10.50 3.62 7.19
C ALA A 272 -10.85 4.00 8.63
N GLU A 273 -12.09 3.78 9.07
CA GLU A 273 -12.55 4.04 10.44
C GLU A 273 -11.66 3.40 11.51
N VAL A 274 -11.42 2.09 11.40
CA VAL A 274 -10.66 1.36 12.41
C VAL A 274 -9.19 1.76 12.40
N ILE A 275 -8.56 1.84 11.23
CA ILE A 275 -7.13 2.14 11.11
C ILE A 275 -6.83 3.56 11.58
N THR A 276 -7.57 4.56 11.10
CA THR A 276 -7.32 5.96 11.48
C THR A 276 -7.69 6.24 12.93
N GLY A 277 -8.75 5.58 13.44
CA GLY A 277 -9.16 5.66 14.83
C GLY A 277 -8.07 5.10 15.75
N GLU A 278 -7.52 3.94 15.41
CA GLU A 278 -6.44 3.31 16.18
C GLU A 278 -5.18 4.19 16.18
N ILE A 279 -4.72 4.67 15.01
CA ILE A 279 -3.54 5.56 14.94
C ILE A 279 -3.75 6.79 15.84
N THR A 280 -4.92 7.42 15.76
CA THR A 280 -5.23 8.62 16.55
C THR A 280 -5.23 8.32 18.06
N ALA A 281 -5.85 7.22 18.47
CA ALA A 281 -5.91 6.81 19.87
C ALA A 281 -4.50 6.49 20.42
N GLN A 282 -3.70 5.75 19.65
CA GLN A 282 -2.35 5.33 20.02
C GLN A 282 -1.39 6.53 20.09
N CYS A 283 -1.46 7.47 19.14
CA CYS A 283 -0.69 8.72 19.18
C CYS A 283 -1.07 9.56 20.39
N ARG A 284 -2.37 9.75 20.67
CA ARG A 284 -2.84 10.48 21.85
C ARG A 284 -2.35 9.85 23.15
N ARG A 285 -2.51 8.52 23.29
CA ARG A 285 -2.08 7.75 24.47
C ARG A 285 -0.58 7.92 24.74
N ARG A 286 0.23 8.01 23.69
CA ARG A 286 1.70 8.08 23.78
C ARG A 286 2.28 9.48 23.62
N LYS A 287 1.45 10.53 23.49
CA LYS A 287 1.89 11.91 23.25
C LYS A 287 2.79 12.04 22.01
N LEU A 288 2.44 11.30 20.96
CA LEU A 288 3.02 11.45 19.63
C LEU A 288 2.21 12.46 18.82
N GLU A 289 2.88 13.17 17.93
CA GLU A 289 2.20 13.89 16.86
C GLU A 289 1.56 12.88 15.89
N LEU A 290 0.51 13.29 15.19
CA LEU A 290 -0.10 12.48 14.14
C LEU A 290 0.86 12.45 12.94
N PRO A 291 1.42 11.28 12.57
CA PRO A 291 2.20 11.18 11.35
C PRO A 291 1.28 11.31 10.14
N ARG A 292 1.82 11.70 8.98
CA ARG A 292 1.12 11.47 7.72
C ARG A 292 0.96 9.96 7.51
N LEU A 293 -0.25 9.56 7.11
CA LEU A 293 -0.59 8.18 6.78
C LEU A 293 -0.33 7.88 5.30
#